data_AF-A0A520HM22-F1
#
_entry.id   AF-A0A520HM22-F1
#
_cell.length_a   1.000
_cell.length_b   1.000
_cell.length_c   1.000
_cell.angle_alpha   90.00
_cell.angle_beta   90.00
_cell.angle_gamma   90.00
#
_symmetry.space_group_name_H-M   'P 1'
#
loop_
_entity.id
_entity.type
_entity.pdbx_description
1 polymer ?
#
loop_
_entity_poly.entity_id
_entity_poly.type
_entity_poly.pdbx_seq_one_letter_code
_entity_poly.pdbx_strand_id
1 'polypeptide(L)'
;MALEQLKIIITGATGMVGEGVLYECLNHPAVSAVLVINRTPTGYTHAKLKEIIHKDFFDLRPIAHQLAGYDACFFCLGVTSVGKKEDVYTKFTHTLTMHMASLLAQVNPAMSFSYVSGAGTDSTEKGRLMWARVKGKTENDLMNLPFRQVVAYRPGIIKPTKGLKFTHKFYHVFAWLFPIMKAINRKSFVTLKELGLSMINV
;
A
#
# COMPACT_ATOMS: atom_id res chain seq x y z
N MET A 1 -10.89 -16.15 -24.29
CA MET A 1 -10.71 -16.38 -22.84
C MET A 1 -10.95 -15.05 -22.15
N ALA A 2 -11.94 -14.96 -21.27
CA ALA A 2 -12.11 -13.74 -20.48
C ALA A 2 -10.87 -13.61 -19.59
N LEU A 3 -10.19 -12.46 -19.64
CA LEU A 3 -9.18 -12.11 -18.64
C LEU A 3 -9.86 -12.20 -17.27
N GLU A 4 -9.30 -12.97 -16.34
CA GLU A 4 -9.76 -12.92 -14.95
C GLU A 4 -9.66 -11.47 -14.47
N GLN A 5 -10.79 -10.88 -14.05
CA GLN A 5 -10.84 -9.47 -13.68
C GLN A 5 -10.68 -9.30 -12.17
N LEU A 6 -9.59 -8.67 -11.75
CA LEU A 6 -9.19 -8.47 -10.37
C LEU A 6 -10.14 -7.55 -9.60
N LYS A 7 -10.47 -7.95 -8.38
CA LYS A 7 -11.11 -7.14 -7.35
C LYS A 7 -10.09 -6.80 -6.27
N ILE A 8 -9.86 -5.51 -6.07
CA ILE A 8 -8.72 -5.02 -5.29
C ILE A 8 -9.21 -4.22 -4.08
N ILE A 9 -8.65 -4.49 -2.90
CA ILE A 9 -8.77 -3.64 -1.72
C ILE A 9 -7.57 -2.68 -1.69
N ILE A 10 -7.80 -1.38 -1.51
CA ILE A 10 -6.75 -0.37 -1.33
C ILE A 10 -6.96 0.35 0.01
N THR A 11 -5.89 0.49 0.77
CA THR A 11 -5.87 1.31 1.98
C THR A 11 -4.97 2.54 1.79
N GLY A 12 -5.28 3.65 2.45
CA GLY A 12 -4.42 4.84 2.40
C GLY A 12 -4.53 5.63 1.09
N ALA A 13 -5.67 5.54 0.40
CA ALA A 13 -5.89 6.24 -0.87
C ALA A 13 -6.03 7.77 -0.72
N THR A 14 -6.06 8.29 0.51
CA THR A 14 -5.96 9.74 0.82
C THR A 14 -4.52 10.21 1.07
N GLY A 15 -3.52 9.39 0.73
CA GLY A 15 -2.11 9.75 0.69
C GLY A 15 -1.52 9.56 -0.71
N MET A 16 -0.35 10.15 -0.95
CA MET A 16 0.31 10.18 -2.27
C MET A 16 0.43 8.79 -2.92
N VAL A 17 0.87 7.77 -2.18
CA VAL A 17 1.09 6.44 -2.75
C VAL A 17 -0.23 5.74 -3.06
N GLY A 18 -1.14 5.67 -2.09
CA GLY A 18 -2.43 5.01 -2.29
C GLY A 18 -3.29 5.69 -3.36
N GLU A 19 -3.21 7.01 -3.50
CA GLU A 19 -3.89 7.74 -4.58
C GLU A 19 -3.36 7.36 -5.97
N GLY A 20 -2.03 7.28 -6.12
CA GLY A 20 -1.42 6.84 -7.37
C GLY A 20 -1.80 5.40 -7.72
N VAL A 21 -1.77 4.51 -6.74
CA VAL A 21 -2.19 3.11 -6.92
C VAL A 21 -3.67 3.02 -7.29
N LEU A 22 -4.54 3.78 -6.61
CA LEU A 22 -5.96 3.88 -6.96
C LEU A 22 -6.15 4.36 -8.41
N TYR A 23 -5.43 5.40 -8.81
CA TYR A 23 -5.49 5.94 -10.16
C TYR A 23 -5.16 4.87 -11.21
N GLU A 24 -4.07 4.10 -11.04
CA GLU A 24 -3.73 3.04 -11.98
C GLU A 24 -4.80 1.92 -11.97
N CYS A 25 -5.31 1.52 -10.80
CA CYS A 25 -6.33 0.47 -10.70
C CYS A 25 -7.63 0.84 -11.42
N LEU A 26 -8.11 2.08 -11.28
CA LEU A 26 -9.35 2.51 -11.93
C LEU A 26 -9.23 2.50 -13.46
N ASN A 27 -8.05 2.83 -13.99
CA ASN A 27 -7.78 2.88 -15.42
C ASN A 27 -7.33 1.55 -16.04
N HIS A 28 -7.05 0.52 -15.22
CA HIS A 28 -6.53 -0.74 -15.73
C HIS A 28 -7.65 -1.70 -16.20
N PRO A 29 -7.56 -2.30 -17.41
CA PRO A 29 -8.61 -3.16 -17.96
C PRO A 29 -8.76 -4.49 -17.21
N ALA A 30 -7.69 -5.01 -16.60
CA ALA A 30 -7.76 -6.23 -15.80
C ALA A 30 -8.38 -6.03 -14.41
N VAL A 31 -8.72 -4.79 -14.02
CA VAL A 31 -9.34 -4.49 -12.72
C VAL A 31 -10.82 -4.22 -12.92
N SER A 32 -11.68 -5.04 -12.31
CA SER A 32 -13.14 -4.93 -12.36
C SER A 32 -13.70 -4.06 -11.25
N ALA A 33 -13.14 -4.17 -10.04
CA ALA A 33 -13.63 -3.47 -8.87
C ALA A 33 -12.49 -3.06 -7.94
N VAL A 34 -12.66 -1.90 -7.31
CA VAL A 34 -11.75 -1.35 -6.31
C VAL A 34 -12.56 -0.98 -5.09
N LEU A 35 -12.23 -1.59 -3.95
CA LEU A 35 -12.71 -1.18 -2.64
C LEU A 35 -11.64 -0.37 -1.93
N VAL A 36 -11.95 0.89 -1.65
CA VAL A 36 -11.11 1.73 -0.81
C VAL A 36 -11.62 1.70 0.62
N ILE A 37 -10.74 1.41 1.58
CA ILE A 37 -11.04 1.53 3.01
C ILE A 37 -10.21 2.70 3.56
N ASN A 38 -10.89 3.77 3.99
CA ASN A 38 -10.25 4.99 4.47
C ASN A 38 -10.99 5.59 5.67
N ARG A 39 -10.34 6.51 6.40
CA ARG A 39 -10.97 7.28 7.49
C ARG A 39 -11.76 8.50 7.00
N THR A 40 -11.51 8.93 5.77
CA THR A 40 -12.12 10.08 5.10
C THR A 40 -12.32 9.75 3.63
N PRO A 41 -13.35 10.32 2.97
CA PRO A 41 -13.57 10.09 1.53
C PRO A 41 -12.37 10.49 0.68
N THR A 42 -12.13 9.77 -0.42
CA THR A 42 -11.10 10.13 -1.40
C THR A 42 -11.50 11.34 -2.25
N GLY A 43 -12.82 11.56 -2.38
CA GLY A 43 -13.38 12.56 -3.29
C GLY A 43 -13.24 12.19 -4.77
N TYR A 44 -13.04 10.91 -5.08
CA TYR A 44 -13.12 10.36 -6.42
C TYR A 44 -14.46 9.65 -6.62
N THR A 45 -14.91 9.57 -7.87
CA THR A 45 -16.09 8.80 -8.25
C THR A 45 -15.76 8.04 -9.52
N HIS A 46 -16.08 6.75 -9.55
CA HIS A 46 -15.79 5.89 -10.69
C HIS A 46 -16.69 4.65 -10.65
N ALA A 47 -17.07 4.11 -11.81
CA ALA A 47 -17.94 2.93 -11.89
C ALA A 47 -17.37 1.69 -11.17
N LYS A 48 -16.04 1.57 -11.13
CA LYS A 48 -15.32 0.49 -10.43
C LYS A 48 -15.13 0.74 -8.93
N LEU A 49 -15.35 1.95 -8.43
CA LEU A 49 -14.93 2.37 -7.09
C LEU A 49 -16.06 2.25 -6.08
N LYS A 50 -15.81 1.52 -5.00
CA LYS A 50 -16.58 1.58 -3.75
C LYS A 50 -15.69 2.10 -2.62
N GLU A 51 -16.24 2.92 -1.74
CA GLU A 51 -15.56 3.38 -0.54
C GLU A 51 -16.26 2.86 0.73
N ILE A 52 -15.47 2.43 1.70
CA ILE A 52 -15.89 2.22 3.08
C ILE A 52 -15.17 3.24 3.96
N ILE A 53 -15.95 4.11 4.60
CA ILE A 53 -15.43 5.07 5.56
C ILE A 53 -15.42 4.42 6.95
N HIS A 54 -14.25 3.96 7.37
CA HIS A 54 -14.06 3.28 8.64
C HIS A 54 -13.06 4.03 9.51
N LYS A 55 -13.41 4.34 10.75
CA LYS A 55 -12.58 5.18 11.62
C LYS A 55 -11.47 4.39 12.33
N ASP A 56 -11.77 3.17 12.77
CA ASP A 56 -10.88 2.38 13.62
C ASP A 56 -10.27 1.19 12.87
N PHE A 57 -9.06 1.37 12.35
CA PHE A 57 -8.34 0.30 11.66
C PHE A 57 -7.77 -0.79 12.60
N PHE A 58 -7.90 -0.63 13.92
CA PHE A 58 -7.58 -1.69 14.88
C PHE A 58 -8.78 -2.64 15.10
N ASP A 59 -9.98 -2.27 14.66
CA ASP A 59 -11.16 -3.14 14.68
C ASP A 59 -11.95 -3.09 13.37
N LEU A 60 -11.73 -4.08 12.52
CA LEU A 60 -12.38 -4.21 11.22
C LEU A 60 -13.59 -5.16 11.24
N ARG A 61 -13.92 -5.75 12.40
CA ARG A 61 -15.06 -6.68 12.53
C ARG A 61 -16.38 -6.09 12.03
N PRO A 62 -16.71 -4.80 12.27
CA PRO A 62 -17.97 -4.22 11.79
C PRO A 62 -18.12 -4.26 10.26
N ILE A 63 -17.01 -4.29 9.52
CA ILE A 63 -17.01 -4.26 8.05
C ILE A 63 -16.56 -5.59 7.43
N ALA A 64 -16.23 -6.61 8.22
CA ALA A 64 -15.63 -7.86 7.75
C ALA A 64 -16.43 -8.55 6.64
N HIS A 65 -17.77 -8.55 6.73
CA HIS A 65 -18.66 -9.13 5.72
C HIS A 65 -18.53 -8.47 4.34
N GLN A 66 -18.00 -7.24 4.25
CA GLN A 66 -17.78 -6.52 3.00
C GLN A 66 -16.38 -6.72 2.42
N LEU A 67 -15.50 -7.43 3.14
CA LEU A 67 -14.09 -7.60 2.76
C LEU A 67 -13.81 -8.95 2.09
N ALA A 68 -14.81 -9.83 1.97
CA ALA A 68 -14.68 -11.12 1.31
C ALA A 68 -14.86 -11.01 -0.21
N GLY A 69 -14.25 -11.94 -0.96
CA GLY A 69 -14.34 -12.03 -2.42
C GLY A 69 -13.43 -11.06 -3.18
N TYR A 70 -12.30 -10.65 -2.58
CA TYR A 70 -11.27 -9.83 -3.20
C TYR A 70 -9.99 -10.63 -3.47
N ASP A 71 -9.34 -10.34 -4.58
CA ASP A 71 -8.18 -11.09 -5.08
C ASP A 71 -6.86 -10.53 -4.58
N ALA A 72 -6.82 -9.22 -4.29
CA ALA A 72 -5.61 -8.55 -3.82
C ALA A 72 -5.91 -7.44 -2.80
N CYS A 73 -4.97 -7.23 -1.88
CA CYS A 73 -4.91 -6.04 -1.03
C CYS A 73 -3.65 -5.25 -1.30
N PHE A 74 -3.79 -3.98 -1.67
CA PHE A 74 -2.70 -3.02 -1.81
C PHE A 74 -2.68 -2.12 -0.58
N PHE A 75 -1.87 -2.51 0.39
CA PHE A 75 -1.74 -1.83 1.67
C PHE A 75 -0.77 -0.65 1.56
N CYS A 76 -1.32 0.55 1.35
CA CYS A 76 -0.55 1.78 1.18
C CYS A 76 -0.64 2.73 2.39
N LEU A 77 -1.25 2.29 3.50
CA LEU A 77 -1.24 3.05 4.75
C LEU A 77 0.17 3.12 5.34
N GLY A 78 0.56 4.31 5.76
CA GLY A 78 1.82 4.53 6.45
C GLY A 78 1.85 5.87 7.19
N VAL A 79 2.74 5.95 8.17
CA VAL A 79 3.04 7.19 8.90
C VAL A 79 4.54 7.48 8.82
N THR A 80 4.91 8.76 8.92
CA THR A 80 6.32 9.13 9.07
C THR A 80 6.86 8.64 10.42
N SER A 81 8.10 8.17 10.45
CA SER A 81 8.82 7.81 11.68
C SER A 81 9.41 9.04 12.38
N VAL A 82 9.53 10.17 11.68
CA VAL A 82 10.13 11.39 12.21
C VAL A 82 9.37 11.86 13.45
N GLY A 83 10.09 12.06 14.55
CA GLY A 83 9.52 12.51 15.82
C GLY A 83 8.68 11.48 16.56
N LYS A 84 8.70 10.19 16.16
CA LYS A 84 7.95 9.13 16.84
C LYS A 84 8.85 8.23 17.66
N LYS A 85 8.35 7.84 18.85
CA LYS A 85 8.90 6.73 19.63
C LYS A 85 8.58 5.39 18.93
N GLU A 86 9.39 4.38 19.25
CA GLU A 86 9.31 3.04 18.62
C GLU A 86 7.95 2.37 18.86
N ASP A 87 7.41 2.44 20.07
CA ASP A 87 6.11 1.89 20.45
C ASP A 87 4.97 2.49 19.62
N VAL A 88 4.96 3.82 19.49
CA VAL A 88 3.96 4.55 18.70
C VAL A 88 4.11 4.21 17.21
N TYR A 89 5.34 4.16 16.70
CA TYR A 89 5.59 3.81 15.30
C TYR A 89 5.18 2.36 15.00
N THR A 90 5.48 1.44 15.91
CA THR A 90 5.10 0.02 15.84
C THR A 90 3.59 -0.13 15.81
N LYS A 91 2.85 0.56 16.69
CA LYS A 91 1.39 0.51 16.72
C LYS A 91 0.77 0.88 15.37
N PHE A 92 1.23 1.96 14.75
CA PHE A 92 0.65 2.46 13.49
C PHE A 92 1.23 1.83 12.21
N THR A 93 2.37 1.13 12.29
CA THR A 93 3.04 0.53 11.13
C THR A 93 2.91 -0.98 11.12
N HIS A 94 3.18 -1.64 12.24
CA HIS A 94 3.12 -3.09 12.39
C HIS A 94 1.73 -3.53 12.85
N THR A 95 1.32 -3.12 14.05
CA THR A 95 0.09 -3.64 14.68
C THR A 95 -1.13 -3.37 13.80
N LEU A 96 -1.32 -2.13 13.34
CA LEU A 96 -2.42 -1.77 12.45
C LEU A 96 -2.44 -2.61 11.16
N THR A 97 -1.26 -2.84 10.55
CA THR A 97 -1.13 -3.67 9.34
C THR A 97 -1.54 -5.11 9.62
N MET A 98 -1.08 -5.69 10.73
CA MET A 98 -1.39 -7.06 11.10
C MET A 98 -2.87 -7.27 11.46
N HIS A 99 -3.55 -6.27 12.04
CA HIS A 99 -5.00 -6.33 12.26
C HIS A 99 -5.78 -6.47 10.94
N MET A 100 -5.42 -5.67 9.92
CA MET A 100 -6.03 -5.79 8.59
C MET A 100 -5.67 -7.10 7.91
N ALA A 101 -4.37 -7.41 7.84
CA ALA A 101 -3.88 -8.57 7.12
C ALA A 101 -4.42 -9.89 7.71
N SER A 102 -4.49 -10.01 9.03
CA SER A 102 -5.03 -11.22 9.67
C SER A 102 -6.50 -11.44 9.34
N LEU A 103 -7.32 -10.39 9.35
CA LEU A 103 -8.73 -10.50 8.95
C LEU A 103 -8.85 -10.87 7.47
N LEU A 104 -8.09 -10.20 6.59
CA LEU A 104 -8.14 -10.44 5.15
C LEU A 104 -7.69 -11.86 4.78
N ALA A 105 -6.67 -12.40 5.45
CA ALA A 105 -6.22 -13.76 5.25
C ALA A 105 -7.29 -14.79 5.65
N GLN A 106 -8.09 -14.50 6.67
CA GLN A 106 -9.19 -15.37 7.09
C GLN A 106 -10.36 -15.37 6.09
N VAL A 107 -10.70 -14.21 5.52
CA VAL A 107 -11.87 -14.07 4.64
C VAL A 107 -11.55 -14.21 3.14
N ASN A 108 -10.27 -14.20 2.75
CA ASN A 108 -9.80 -14.35 1.36
C ASN A 108 -8.53 -15.23 1.27
N PRO A 109 -8.64 -16.56 1.35
CA PRO A 109 -7.48 -17.46 1.40
C PRO A 109 -6.62 -17.44 0.11
N ALA A 110 -7.17 -17.03 -1.04
CA ALA A 110 -6.44 -16.92 -2.31
C ALA A 110 -5.84 -15.52 -2.57
N MET A 111 -5.99 -14.58 -1.62
CA MET A 111 -5.60 -13.19 -1.82
C MET A 111 -4.07 -13.02 -1.89
N SER A 112 -3.61 -12.11 -2.76
CA SER A 112 -2.25 -11.55 -2.67
C SER A 112 -2.24 -10.28 -1.82
N PHE A 113 -1.19 -10.10 -1.01
CA PHE A 113 -1.04 -8.94 -0.14
C PHE A 113 0.21 -8.14 -0.51
N SER A 114 0.03 -6.91 -0.99
CA SER A 114 1.12 -5.98 -1.30
C SER A 114 1.31 -4.97 -0.18
N TYR A 115 2.52 -4.88 0.37
CA TYR A 115 2.87 -3.94 1.43
C TYR A 115 3.92 -2.94 0.96
N VAL A 116 3.68 -1.64 1.17
CA VAL A 116 4.67 -0.58 0.86
C VAL A 116 5.49 -0.26 2.09
N SER A 117 6.72 -0.76 2.14
CA SER A 117 7.66 -0.52 3.23
C SER A 117 8.59 0.66 2.90
N GLY A 118 9.75 0.42 2.32
CA GLY A 118 10.72 1.45 1.93
C GLY A 118 12.13 0.91 1.72
N ALA A 119 12.94 1.62 0.95
CA ALA A 119 14.35 1.27 0.77
C ALA A 119 15.08 1.38 2.11
N GLY A 120 15.85 0.34 2.46
CA GLY A 120 16.55 0.24 3.75
C GLY A 120 15.76 -0.45 4.86
N THR A 121 14.57 -0.99 4.58
CA THR A 121 13.88 -1.91 5.50
C THR A 121 14.81 -3.07 5.88
N ASP A 122 14.84 -3.40 7.17
CA ASP A 122 15.75 -4.38 7.75
C ASP A 122 15.00 -5.63 8.21
N SER A 123 15.00 -6.67 7.36
CA SER A 123 14.40 -7.98 7.67
C SER A 123 15.10 -8.75 8.79
N THR A 124 16.32 -8.36 9.19
CA THR A 124 17.01 -9.03 10.30
C THR A 124 16.45 -8.61 11.66
N GLU A 125 15.72 -7.49 11.71
CA GLU A 125 15.17 -6.89 12.93
C GLU A 125 16.23 -6.50 13.97
N LYS A 126 17.51 -6.39 13.58
CA LYS A 126 18.65 -6.17 14.49
C LYS A 126 19.40 -4.87 14.23
N GLY A 127 19.10 -4.16 13.15
CA GLY A 127 19.76 -2.92 12.75
C GLY A 127 19.48 -1.76 13.71
N ARG A 128 20.24 -0.67 13.60
CA ARG A 128 20.14 0.48 14.52
C ARG A 128 18.90 1.36 14.27
N LEU A 129 18.39 1.37 13.03
CA LEU A 129 17.28 2.24 12.63
C LEU A 129 15.92 1.64 13.00
N MET A 130 15.23 2.27 13.94
CA MET A 130 13.93 1.79 14.45
C MET A 130 12.90 1.55 13.37
N TRP A 131 12.71 2.53 12.47
CA TRP A 131 11.69 2.42 11.45
C TRP A 131 11.95 1.24 10.50
N ALA A 132 13.22 0.94 10.24
CA ALA A 132 13.66 -0.12 9.33
C ALA A 132 13.40 -1.49 9.94
N ARG A 133 13.68 -1.67 11.25
CA ARG A 133 13.35 -2.88 11.99
C ARG A 133 11.84 -3.11 12.07
N VAL A 134 11.06 -2.09 12.43
CA VAL A 134 9.59 -2.21 12.56
C VAL A 134 8.94 -2.61 11.23
N LYS A 135 9.37 -1.99 10.12
CA LYS A 135 8.91 -2.38 8.78
C LYS A 135 9.39 -3.78 8.39
N GLY A 136 10.63 -4.15 8.74
CA GLY A 136 11.17 -5.48 8.48
C GLY A 136 10.39 -6.56 9.21
N LYS A 137 10.09 -6.33 10.48
CA LYS A 137 9.19 -7.18 11.26
C LYS A 137 7.81 -7.31 10.62
N THR A 138 7.26 -6.22 10.12
CA THR A 138 5.95 -6.24 9.44
C THR A 138 6.00 -7.09 8.18
N GLU A 139 7.05 -6.96 7.36
CA GLU A 139 7.23 -7.82 6.19
C GLU A 139 7.34 -9.31 6.57
N ASN A 140 8.17 -9.63 7.57
CA ASN A 140 8.37 -11.00 8.05
C ASN A 140 7.05 -11.62 8.56
N ASP A 141 6.31 -10.88 9.40
CA ASP A 141 5.06 -11.37 9.97
C ASP A 141 3.95 -11.50 8.90
N LEU A 142 3.91 -10.60 7.90
CA LEU A 142 2.99 -10.73 6.77
C LEU A 142 3.28 -12.00 5.95
N MET A 143 4.55 -12.30 5.68
CA MET A 143 4.95 -13.49 4.92
C MET A 143 4.57 -14.81 5.63
N ASN A 144 4.32 -14.78 6.94
CA ASN A 144 3.86 -15.94 7.70
C ASN A 144 2.33 -16.14 7.67
N LEU A 145 1.57 -15.19 7.09
CA LEU A 145 0.12 -15.33 6.94
C LEU A 145 -0.23 -16.20 5.71
N PRO A 146 -1.39 -16.91 5.72
CA PRO A 146 -1.78 -17.85 4.68
C PRO A 146 -2.36 -17.14 3.43
N PHE A 147 -1.68 -16.12 2.93
CA PHE A 147 -1.97 -15.51 1.64
C PHE A 147 -1.40 -16.37 0.50
N ARG A 148 -2.00 -16.29 -0.68
CA ARG A 148 -1.41 -16.88 -1.91
C ARG A 148 0.01 -16.35 -2.11
N GLN A 149 0.20 -15.06 -1.86
CA GLN A 149 1.46 -14.37 -2.02
C GLN A 149 1.50 -13.09 -1.20
N VAL A 150 2.68 -12.76 -0.67
CA VAL A 150 2.95 -11.47 -0.04
C VAL A 150 4.11 -10.80 -0.79
N VAL A 151 3.94 -9.54 -1.17
CA VAL A 151 4.96 -8.75 -1.86
C VAL A 151 5.26 -7.48 -1.08
N ALA A 152 6.51 -7.33 -0.66
CA ALA A 152 6.99 -6.11 0.00
C ALA A 152 7.69 -5.18 -1.01
N TYR A 153 7.11 -4.01 -1.21
CA TYR A 153 7.66 -2.97 -2.07
C TYR A 153 8.55 -2.03 -1.24
N ARG A 154 9.83 -1.96 -1.59
CA ARG A 154 10.87 -1.16 -0.91
C ARG A 154 11.36 0.04 -1.74
N PRO A 155 10.48 0.99 -2.14
CA PRO A 155 10.91 2.15 -2.90
C PRO A 155 11.76 3.09 -2.04
N GLY A 156 12.78 3.71 -2.64
CA GLY A 156 13.55 4.79 -2.01
C GLY A 156 12.87 6.14 -2.24
N ILE A 157 12.70 6.51 -3.52
CA ILE A 157 11.92 7.69 -3.91
C ILE A 157 10.90 7.28 -4.95
N ILE A 158 9.69 7.83 -4.78
CA ILE A 158 8.59 7.61 -5.69
C ILE A 158 8.30 8.93 -6.42
N LYS A 159 8.35 8.92 -7.76
CA LYS A 159 7.90 10.06 -8.57
C LYS A 159 6.37 10.03 -8.65
N PRO A 160 5.68 11.10 -8.23
CA PRO A 160 4.22 11.15 -8.24
C PRO A 160 3.65 11.24 -9.65
N THR A 161 2.42 10.78 -9.83
CA THR A 161 1.64 10.96 -11.06
C THR A 161 1.16 12.41 -11.14
N LYS A 162 1.40 13.06 -12.28
CA LYS A 162 1.07 14.48 -12.49
C LYS A 162 -0.45 14.68 -12.38
N GLY A 163 -0.86 15.69 -11.60
CA GLY A 163 -2.27 16.10 -11.48
C GLY A 163 -3.06 15.42 -10.35
N LEU A 164 -2.42 14.52 -9.57
CA LEU A 164 -3.06 13.89 -8.41
C LEU A 164 -3.07 14.82 -7.18
N LYS A 165 -4.12 14.73 -6.35
CA LYS A 165 -4.50 15.70 -5.31
C LYS A 165 -3.57 15.65 -4.09
N PHE A 166 -3.13 14.46 -3.68
CA PHE A 166 -2.40 14.22 -2.42
C PHE A 166 -0.88 14.20 -2.60
N THR A 167 -0.37 14.72 -3.73
CA THR A 167 1.06 14.86 -3.96
C THR A 167 1.66 15.92 -3.03
N HIS A 168 2.66 15.53 -2.22
CA HIS A 168 3.35 16.49 -1.36
C HIS A 168 4.18 17.47 -2.19
N LYS A 169 4.03 18.77 -1.93
CA LYS A 169 4.72 19.86 -2.67
C LYS A 169 6.24 19.74 -2.68
N PHE A 170 6.84 19.15 -1.64
CA PHE A 170 8.28 18.90 -1.53
C PHE A 170 8.83 18.05 -2.68
N TYR A 171 8.02 17.14 -3.25
CA TYR A 171 8.44 16.30 -4.38
C TYR A 171 8.58 17.07 -5.70
N HIS A 172 7.91 18.22 -5.86
CA HIS A 172 8.04 19.03 -7.06
C HIS A 172 9.41 19.74 -7.14
N VAL A 173 10.04 20.01 -5.99
CA VAL A 173 11.33 20.72 -5.91
C VAL A 173 12.48 19.87 -6.47
N PHE A 174 12.43 18.54 -6.28
CA PHE A 174 13.50 17.62 -6.69
C PHE A 174 13.15 16.76 -7.92
N ALA A 175 11.96 16.96 -8.52
CA ALA A 175 11.48 16.16 -9.65
C ALA A 175 12.39 16.23 -10.89
N TRP A 176 13.13 17.33 -11.07
CA TRP A 176 14.07 17.52 -12.18
C TRP A 176 15.32 16.63 -12.08
N LEU A 177 15.72 16.21 -10.87
CA LEU A 177 16.84 15.30 -10.64
C LEU A 177 16.48 13.83 -10.85
N PHE A 178 15.18 13.51 -10.93
CA PHE A 178 14.69 12.14 -11.03
C PHE A 178 15.31 11.29 -12.15
N PRO A 179 15.49 11.76 -13.41
CA PRO A 179 16.12 10.93 -14.45
C PRO A 179 17.56 10.53 -14.11
N ILE A 180 18.31 11.43 -13.45
CA ILE A 180 19.69 11.17 -13.00
C ILE A 180 19.68 10.16 -11.86
N MET A 181 18.82 10.36 -10.86
CA MET A 181 18.67 9.44 -9.73
C MET A 181 18.26 8.04 -10.21
N LYS A 182 17.28 7.94 -11.11
CA LYS A 182 16.84 6.68 -11.70
C LYS A 182 17.93 5.97 -12.49
N ALA A 183 18.80 6.70 -13.19
CA ALA A 183 19.96 6.10 -13.86
C ALA A 183 20.94 5.46 -12.87
N ILE A 184 21.10 6.03 -11.67
CA ILE A 184 22.01 5.54 -10.63
C ILE A 184 21.45 4.30 -9.91
N ASN A 185 20.15 4.30 -9.54
CA ASN A 185 19.53 3.14 -8.87
C ASN A 185 18.08 2.90 -9.34
N ARG A 186 17.94 2.17 -10.46
CA ARG A 186 16.65 1.87 -11.08
C ARG A 186 15.65 1.14 -10.17
N LYS A 187 16.13 0.41 -9.15
CA LYS A 187 15.27 -0.36 -8.23
C LYS A 187 14.69 0.52 -7.11
N SER A 188 15.43 1.52 -6.64
CA SER A 188 14.99 2.39 -5.55
C SER A 188 14.28 3.67 -6.02
N PHE A 189 14.47 4.08 -7.28
CA PHE A 189 13.84 5.27 -7.86
C PHE A 189 12.74 4.87 -8.85
N VAL A 190 11.49 4.85 -8.40
CA VAL A 190 10.34 4.34 -9.17
C VAL A 190 9.29 5.43 -9.40
N THR A 191 8.47 5.28 -10.43
CA THR A 191 7.27 6.11 -10.61
C THR A 191 6.07 5.48 -9.91
N LEU A 192 5.06 6.27 -9.52
CA LEU A 192 3.80 5.72 -8.99
C LEU A 192 3.12 4.79 -10.00
N LYS A 193 3.22 5.12 -11.30
CA LYS A 193 2.71 4.26 -12.38
C LYS A 193 3.40 2.89 -12.38
N GLU A 194 4.72 2.84 -12.31
CA GLU A 194 5.47 1.57 -12.25
C GLU A 194 5.09 0.77 -10.99
N LEU A 195 4.94 1.44 -9.85
CA LEU A 195 4.52 0.78 -8.61
C LEU A 195 3.10 0.19 -8.72
N GLY A 196 2.14 0.99 -9.18
CA GLY A 196 0.75 0.55 -9.33
C GLY A 196 0.58 -0.58 -10.35
N LEU A 197 1.24 -0.47 -11.51
CA LEU A 197 1.23 -1.53 -12.50
C LEU A 197 1.92 -2.80 -11.99
N SER A 198 3.01 -2.68 -11.23
CA SER A 198 3.64 -3.85 -10.62
C SER A 198 2.70 -4.55 -9.64
N MET A 199 1.96 -3.80 -8.80
CA MET A 199 1.00 -4.38 -7.85
C MET A 199 -0.15 -5.12 -8.55
N ILE A 200 -0.64 -4.60 -9.68
CA ILE A 200 -1.71 -5.21 -10.47
C ILE A 200 -1.27 -6.55 -11.10
N ASN A 201 0.02 -6.73 -11.37
CA ASN A 201 0.55 -7.91 -12.07
C ASN A 201 1.20 -8.96 -11.12
N VAL A 202 0.81 -8.97 -9.84
CA VAL A 202 1.29 -9.94 -8.81
C VAL A 202 0.53 -11.27 -8.86
#